data_AF-A0A6C8LNG6-F1
#
_entry.id   AF-A0A6C8LNG6-F1
#
_cell.length_a   1.000
_cell.length_b   1.000
_cell.length_c   1.000
_cell.angle_alpha   90.00
_cell.angle_beta   90.00
_cell.angle_gamma   90.00
#
_symmetry.space_group_name_H-M   'P 1'
#
loop_
_entity.id
_entity.type
_entity.pdbx_description
1 polymer ?
#
loop_
_entity_poly.entity_id
_entity_poly.type
_entity_poly.pdbx_seq_one_letter_code
_entity_poly.pdbx_strand_id
1 'polypeptide(L)'
;MRQETRFKFNAYLSRVAELNGIDAGDVSKKFTVEPSVTQTLMNTMQESSDFLTRINIVPVSEMKGEKIGIGVTGSIASTTDTAGGTERQPKDFSKLASNKYECDQINFDFYIRYKTLDLWARYQDFQLRIRNAIIKRQSLDFIMAGFNGVKRAETSDRSSNPMLQDVAVGWLQKYRNEAPARVMSKVTDEEGRTTSEVIRVGKGGDYASLDALVMDATNNLIEPWYQEDPDLVVIVGRQLLADKYFPIVNKEQDNSEMLAADVIISQKRIGNLPAVRVPYFPADAMLITKLENLSIYYMDDSHRRVIEENPKLDRVENYESMNIDYVVEDYAAGCLVEKIKVGDFSTPAKATAEPGA
;
A
#
# COMPACT_ATOMS: atom_id res chain seq x y z
N MET A 1 -15.71 -32.21 14.57
CA MET A 1 -16.44 -31.84 13.34
C MET A 1 -17.59 -32.81 13.12
N ARG A 2 -18.67 -32.35 12.47
CA ARG A 2 -19.77 -33.21 11.98
C ARG A 2 -19.33 -34.03 10.76
N GLN A 3 -20.07 -35.10 10.45
CA GLN A 3 -19.77 -35.98 9.33
C GLN A 3 -19.79 -35.25 7.97
N GLU A 4 -20.78 -34.38 7.72
CA GLU A 4 -20.84 -33.57 6.49
C GLU A 4 -19.62 -32.66 6.34
N THR A 5 -19.26 -31.95 7.42
CA THR A 5 -18.07 -31.10 7.46
C THR A 5 -16.80 -31.90 7.19
N ARG A 6 -16.68 -33.09 7.79
CA ARG A 6 -15.55 -33.99 7.56
C ARG A 6 -15.42 -34.35 6.08
N PHE A 7 -16.52 -34.68 5.42
CA PHE A 7 -16.53 -35.00 3.99
C PHE A 7 -16.07 -33.79 3.14
N LYS A 8 -16.67 -32.62 3.35
CA LYS A 8 -16.33 -31.40 2.60
C LYS A 8 -14.90 -30.90 2.88
N PHE A 9 -14.44 -31.04 4.12
CA PHE A 9 -13.08 -30.68 4.53
C PHE A 9 -12.03 -31.64 3.97
N ASN A 10 -12.28 -32.95 3.98
CA ASN A 10 -11.39 -33.90 3.32
C ASN A 10 -11.31 -33.63 1.81
N ALA A 11 -12.43 -33.32 1.14
CA ALA A 11 -12.41 -32.92 -0.26
C ALA A 11 -11.61 -31.63 -0.51
N TYR A 12 -11.64 -30.67 0.43
CA TYR A 12 -10.79 -29.48 0.38
C TYR A 12 -9.30 -29.84 0.47
N LEU A 13 -8.91 -30.67 1.44
CA LEU A 13 -7.51 -31.12 1.59
C LEU A 13 -7.04 -31.92 0.37
N SER A 14 -7.88 -32.81 -0.16
CA SER A 14 -7.57 -33.56 -1.39
C SER A 14 -7.35 -32.63 -2.58
N ARG A 15 -8.15 -31.57 -2.72
CA ARG A 15 -7.95 -30.59 -3.80
C ARG A 15 -6.67 -29.79 -3.62
N VAL A 16 -6.32 -29.40 -2.39
CA VAL A 16 -5.03 -28.75 -2.09
C VAL A 16 -3.87 -29.68 -2.45
N ALA A 17 -3.94 -30.94 -2.08
CA ALA A 17 -2.93 -31.94 -2.41
C ALA A 17 -2.77 -32.13 -3.92
N GLU A 18 -3.88 -32.32 -4.64
CA GLU A 18 -3.92 -32.48 -6.10
C GLU A 18 -3.27 -31.29 -6.82
N LEU A 19 -3.60 -30.07 -6.42
CA LEU A 19 -3.04 -28.85 -7.02
C LEU A 19 -1.53 -28.74 -6.81
N ASN A 20 -1.00 -29.32 -5.74
CA ASN A 20 0.42 -29.26 -5.39
C ASN A 20 1.18 -30.55 -5.71
N GLY A 21 0.54 -31.52 -6.38
CA GLY A 21 1.18 -32.79 -6.74
C GLY A 21 1.65 -33.63 -5.55
N ILE A 22 1.04 -33.47 -4.37
CA ILE A 22 1.39 -34.21 -3.15
C ILE A 22 0.28 -35.19 -2.73
N ASP A 23 0.60 -36.11 -1.83
CA ASP A 23 -0.40 -36.98 -1.21
C ASP A 23 -1.30 -36.19 -0.23
N ALA A 24 -2.59 -36.54 -0.16
CA ALA A 24 -3.55 -35.87 0.72
C ALA A 24 -3.15 -35.91 2.22
N GLY A 25 -2.42 -36.95 2.65
CA GLY A 25 -1.90 -37.05 4.01
C GLY A 25 -0.76 -36.05 4.31
N ASP A 26 -0.04 -35.62 3.29
CA ASP A 26 1.12 -34.74 3.42
C ASP A 26 0.74 -33.26 3.55
N VAL A 27 -0.53 -32.90 3.33
CA VAL A 27 -1.04 -31.53 3.59
C VAL A 27 -0.90 -31.14 5.07
N SER A 28 -0.91 -32.13 5.97
CA SER A 28 -0.65 -31.96 7.41
C SER A 28 0.84 -31.86 7.77
N LYS A 29 1.73 -32.03 6.79
CA LYS A 29 3.17 -31.85 6.91
C LYS A 29 3.55 -30.58 6.15
N LYS A 30 4.76 -30.07 6.41
CA LYS A 30 5.26 -28.90 5.68
C LYS A 30 5.54 -29.27 4.23
N PHE A 31 4.83 -28.62 3.30
CA PHE A 31 5.02 -28.79 1.86
C PHE A 31 5.32 -27.47 1.17
N THR A 32 5.93 -27.56 0.00
CA THR A 32 6.11 -26.44 -0.94
C THR A 32 4.88 -26.33 -1.81
N VAL A 33 4.33 -25.11 -1.91
CA VAL A 33 3.23 -24.83 -2.83
C VAL A 33 3.80 -24.70 -4.24
N GLU A 34 3.15 -25.32 -5.21
CA GLU A 34 3.54 -25.22 -6.62
C GLU A 34 3.51 -23.76 -7.09
N PRO A 35 4.56 -23.25 -7.77
CA PRO A 35 4.63 -21.84 -8.19
C PRO A 35 3.40 -21.38 -8.97
N SER A 36 2.87 -22.23 -9.88
CA SER A 36 1.65 -21.93 -10.64
C SER A 36 0.40 -21.76 -9.75
N VAL A 37 0.32 -22.51 -8.65
CA VAL A 37 -0.74 -22.38 -7.65
C VAL A 37 -0.57 -21.08 -6.88
N THR A 38 0.65 -20.76 -6.45
CA THR A 38 0.97 -19.47 -5.79
C THR A 38 0.60 -18.30 -6.69
N GLN A 39 0.99 -18.30 -7.96
CA GLN A 39 0.65 -17.26 -8.93
C GLN A 39 -0.87 -17.11 -9.09
N THR A 40 -1.61 -18.22 -9.19
CA THR A 40 -3.08 -18.19 -9.26
C THR A 40 -3.72 -17.60 -8.01
N LEU A 41 -3.18 -17.95 -6.82
CA LEU A 41 -3.64 -17.38 -5.54
C LEU A 41 -3.34 -15.88 -5.47
N MET A 42 -2.16 -15.44 -5.89
CA MET A 42 -1.77 -14.03 -5.93
C MET A 42 -2.65 -13.22 -6.89
N ASN A 43 -2.96 -13.75 -8.08
CA ASN A 43 -3.90 -13.11 -9.01
C ASN A 43 -5.30 -12.97 -8.40
N THR A 44 -5.82 -14.04 -7.80
CA THR A 44 -7.13 -14.01 -7.12
C THR A 44 -7.13 -13.01 -5.94
N MET A 45 -6.00 -12.87 -5.26
CA MET A 45 -5.79 -11.93 -4.16
C MET A 45 -5.74 -10.49 -4.66
N GLN A 46 -5.08 -10.24 -5.79
CA GLN A 46 -5.08 -8.96 -6.47
C GLN A 46 -6.50 -8.54 -6.86
N GLU A 47 -7.25 -9.42 -7.53
CA GLU A 47 -8.64 -9.19 -7.95
C GLU A 47 -9.60 -8.92 -6.77
N SER A 48 -9.23 -9.33 -5.55
CA SER A 48 -10.05 -9.09 -4.36
C SER A 48 -10.02 -7.64 -3.85
N SER A 49 -9.14 -6.79 -4.40
CA SER A 49 -8.93 -5.41 -3.98
C SER A 49 -8.66 -4.47 -5.16
N ASP A 50 -9.51 -3.44 -5.34
CA ASP A 50 -9.35 -2.41 -6.39
C ASP A 50 -8.01 -1.66 -6.32
N PHE A 51 -7.42 -1.52 -5.13
CA PHE A 51 -6.08 -0.94 -5.02
C PHE A 51 -5.01 -1.89 -5.56
N LEU A 52 -5.08 -3.18 -5.20
CA LEU A 52 -4.05 -4.13 -5.61
C LEU A 52 -4.06 -4.38 -7.12
N THR A 53 -5.21 -4.28 -7.78
CA THR A 53 -5.32 -4.35 -9.25
C THR A 53 -4.64 -3.17 -9.97
N ARG A 54 -4.29 -2.10 -9.26
CA ARG A 54 -3.67 -0.89 -9.84
C ARG A 54 -2.18 -0.75 -9.53
N ILE A 55 -1.63 -1.66 -8.72
CA ILE A 55 -0.21 -1.75 -8.42
C ILE A 55 0.37 -3.01 -9.07
N ASN A 56 1.69 -3.14 -9.12
CA ASN A 56 2.30 -4.36 -9.64
C ASN A 56 2.42 -5.43 -8.55
N ILE A 57 2.12 -6.68 -8.92
CA ILE A 57 2.40 -7.85 -8.08
C ILE A 57 3.23 -8.81 -8.94
N VAL A 58 4.52 -8.95 -8.61
CA VAL A 58 5.52 -9.53 -9.51
C VAL A 58 6.15 -10.78 -8.88
N PRO A 59 6.06 -11.95 -9.52
CA PRO A 59 6.82 -13.11 -9.10
C PRO A 59 8.31 -12.93 -9.40
N VAL A 60 9.17 -13.27 -8.45
CA VAL A 60 10.63 -13.22 -8.59
C VAL A 60 11.26 -14.54 -8.16
N SER A 61 12.36 -14.93 -8.82
CA SER A 61 13.06 -16.20 -8.52
C SER A 61 14.17 -16.04 -7.47
N GLU A 62 14.71 -14.83 -7.32
CA GLU A 62 15.83 -14.58 -6.41
C GLU A 62 15.34 -13.89 -5.13
N MET A 63 16.00 -14.17 -4.00
CA MET A 63 15.67 -13.51 -2.73
C MET A 63 16.07 -12.03 -2.75
N LYS A 64 17.17 -11.71 -3.41
CA LYS A 64 17.63 -10.34 -3.65
C LYS A 64 18.01 -10.21 -5.11
N GLY A 65 17.61 -9.12 -5.72
CA GLY A 65 17.94 -8.86 -7.11
C GLY A 65 17.78 -7.39 -7.44
N GLU A 66 17.99 -7.07 -8.71
CA GLU A 66 17.65 -5.75 -9.22
C GLU A 66 16.14 -5.66 -9.43
N LYS A 67 15.55 -4.50 -9.12
CA LYS A 67 14.15 -4.21 -9.43
C LYS A 67 13.96 -4.48 -10.93
N ILE A 68 12.86 -5.14 -11.28
CA ILE A 68 12.59 -5.51 -12.67
C ILE A 68 12.35 -4.25 -13.51
N GLY A 69 12.05 -3.11 -12.88
CA GLY A 69 12.08 -1.79 -13.49
C GLY A 69 10.97 -1.68 -14.51
N ILE A 70 9.75 -1.42 -14.04
CA ILE A 70 8.62 -1.16 -14.94
C ILE A 70 8.74 0.28 -15.42
N GLY A 71 9.64 0.52 -16.38
CA GLY A 71 9.77 1.79 -17.10
C GLY A 71 11.18 2.35 -17.18
N VAL A 72 11.43 3.14 -18.22
CA VAL A 72 12.66 3.93 -18.35
C VAL A 72 12.52 5.19 -17.50
N THR A 73 13.42 5.36 -16.52
CA THR A 73 13.39 6.50 -15.59
C THR A 73 13.91 7.78 -16.26
N GLY A 74 13.00 8.63 -16.76
CA GLY A 74 13.33 9.97 -17.28
C GLY A 74 13.44 10.09 -18.81
N SER A 75 13.84 11.27 -19.27
CA SER A 75 13.89 11.59 -20.71
C SER A 75 15.00 10.84 -21.43
N ILE A 76 14.63 9.99 -22.38
CA ILE A 76 15.57 9.23 -23.21
C ILE A 76 16.04 9.98 -24.46
N ALA A 77 15.32 11.04 -24.84
CA ALA A 77 15.61 11.79 -26.06
C ALA A 77 16.93 12.56 -25.90
N SER A 78 17.87 12.33 -26.81
CA SER A 78 19.10 13.12 -26.94
C SER A 78 19.58 13.15 -28.40
N THR A 79 20.29 14.22 -28.75
CA THR A 79 20.95 14.38 -30.05
C THR A 79 22.45 14.41 -29.84
N THR A 80 23.21 13.73 -30.69
CA THR A 80 24.67 13.74 -30.69
C THR A 80 25.15 14.02 -32.10
N ASP A 81 26.01 15.02 -32.28
CA ASP A 81 26.63 15.31 -33.57
C ASP A 81 27.76 14.32 -33.85
N THR A 82 27.42 13.24 -34.56
CA THR A 82 28.36 12.21 -34.97
C THR A 82 29.26 12.64 -36.14
N ALA A 83 28.92 13.71 -36.86
CA ALA A 83 29.74 14.20 -37.97
C ALA A 83 31.05 14.85 -37.48
N GLY A 84 31.04 15.40 -36.25
CA GLY A 84 32.23 15.91 -35.56
C GLY A 84 33.10 14.85 -34.87
N GLY A 85 32.84 13.55 -35.08
CA GLY A 85 33.57 12.46 -34.43
C GLY A 85 33.16 12.19 -32.98
N THR A 86 32.04 12.74 -32.52
CA THR A 86 31.49 12.44 -31.19
C THR A 86 30.64 11.18 -31.24
N GLU A 87 31.03 10.15 -30.50
CA GLU A 87 30.26 8.91 -30.41
C GLU A 87 28.97 9.08 -29.60
N ARG A 88 27.89 8.43 -30.04
CA ARG A 88 26.63 8.38 -29.29
C ARG A 88 26.86 7.55 -28.03
N GLN A 89 26.59 8.13 -26.86
CA GLN A 89 26.71 7.44 -25.58
C GLN A 89 25.31 7.12 -25.04
N PRO A 90 24.85 5.86 -25.09
CA PRO A 90 23.60 5.48 -24.45
C PRO A 90 23.72 5.69 -22.94
N LYS A 91 22.69 6.29 -22.33
CA LYS A 91 22.62 6.42 -20.89
C LYS A 91 22.02 5.15 -20.28
N ASP A 92 22.68 4.64 -19.25
CA ASP A 92 22.17 3.54 -18.44
C ASP A 92 21.26 4.11 -17.34
N PHE A 93 19.96 3.88 -17.48
CA PHE A 93 18.94 4.35 -16.55
C PHE A 93 18.72 3.39 -15.37
N SER A 94 19.38 2.22 -15.34
CA SER A 94 19.26 1.22 -14.27
C SER A 94 20.08 1.54 -13.01
N LYS A 95 20.74 2.70 -12.92
CA LYS A 95 21.75 3.00 -11.87
C LYS A 95 21.42 4.12 -10.90
N LEU A 96 20.23 4.71 -10.95
CA LEU A 96 19.85 5.80 -10.05
C LEU A 96 19.13 5.25 -8.80
N ALA A 97 19.75 5.44 -7.63
CA ALA A 97 19.26 5.18 -6.26
C ALA A 97 18.50 3.86 -5.96
N SER A 98 19.17 2.96 -5.22
CA SER A 98 18.61 1.75 -4.60
C SER A 98 17.68 0.93 -5.50
N ASN A 99 18.25 0.33 -6.54
CA ASN A 99 17.54 -0.55 -7.48
C ASN A 99 17.51 -2.01 -7.03
N LYS A 100 17.56 -2.27 -5.73
CA LYS A 100 17.50 -3.63 -5.21
C LYS A 100 16.18 -3.89 -4.52
N TYR A 101 15.71 -5.12 -4.64
CA TYR A 101 14.66 -5.67 -3.79
C TYR A 101 15.26 -6.74 -2.88
N GLU A 102 14.62 -6.96 -1.74
CA GLU A 102 14.97 -8.03 -0.80
C GLU A 102 13.69 -8.63 -0.24
N CYS A 103 13.38 -9.87 -0.65
CA CYS A 103 12.20 -10.58 -0.21
C CYS A 103 12.46 -11.24 1.15
N ASP A 104 11.71 -10.81 2.16
CA ASP A 104 11.75 -11.35 3.52
C ASP A 104 10.54 -12.25 3.79
N GLN A 105 10.74 -13.28 4.61
CA GLN A 105 9.66 -14.20 4.99
C GLN A 105 8.57 -13.48 5.80
N ILE A 106 7.33 -13.55 5.32
CA ILE A 106 6.11 -13.16 6.02
C ILE A 106 5.26 -14.41 6.26
N ASN A 107 4.69 -14.52 7.45
CA ASN A 107 3.80 -15.62 7.82
C ASN A 107 2.33 -15.18 7.82
N PHE A 108 1.45 -16.02 7.29
CA PHE A 108 0.00 -15.81 7.20
C PHE A 108 -0.75 -16.90 7.98
N ASP A 109 -0.39 -17.05 9.24
CA ASP A 109 -0.92 -18.11 10.09
C ASP A 109 -2.29 -17.75 10.65
N PHE A 110 -3.21 -18.71 10.62
CA PHE A 110 -4.53 -18.55 11.21
C PHE A 110 -5.11 -19.89 11.65
N TYR A 111 -6.20 -19.84 12.42
CA TYR A 111 -6.96 -21.02 12.77
C TYR A 111 -8.46 -20.82 12.53
N ILE A 112 -9.15 -21.91 12.21
CA ILE A 112 -10.61 -21.95 12.11
C ILE A 112 -11.11 -23.02 13.08
N ARG A 113 -11.95 -22.63 14.03
CA ARG A 113 -12.55 -23.57 14.99
C ARG A 113 -13.46 -24.56 14.26
N TYR A 114 -13.55 -25.79 14.76
CA TYR A 114 -14.42 -26.82 14.16
C TYR A 114 -15.89 -26.38 14.08
N LYS A 115 -16.38 -25.63 15.08
CA LYS A 115 -17.74 -25.09 15.09
C LYS A 115 -18.01 -24.14 13.90
N THR A 116 -17.01 -23.35 13.51
CA THR A 116 -17.11 -22.45 12.35
C THR A 116 -17.12 -23.24 11.05
N LEU A 117 -16.28 -24.27 10.93
CA LEU A 117 -16.29 -25.19 9.79
C LEU A 117 -17.64 -25.91 9.69
N ASP A 118 -18.21 -26.37 10.80
CA ASP A 118 -19.53 -27.01 10.84
C ASP A 118 -20.67 -26.06 10.43
N LEU A 119 -20.52 -24.75 10.67
CA LEU A 119 -21.48 -23.75 10.19
C LEU A 119 -21.34 -23.55 8.68
N TRP A 120 -20.10 -23.42 8.20
CA TRP A 120 -19.82 -23.18 6.79
C TRP A 120 -20.13 -24.40 5.91
N ALA A 121 -20.01 -25.60 6.47
CA ALA A 121 -20.32 -26.85 5.78
C ALA A 121 -21.78 -26.92 5.32
N ARG A 122 -22.70 -26.10 5.85
CA ARG A 122 -24.09 -26.06 5.39
C ARG A 122 -24.27 -25.44 4.01
N TYR A 123 -23.28 -24.67 3.54
CA TYR A 123 -23.32 -24.03 2.23
C TYR A 123 -22.72 -24.94 1.16
N GLN A 124 -23.18 -24.76 -0.09
CA GLN A 124 -22.66 -25.50 -1.25
C GLN A 124 -21.26 -25.02 -1.64
N ASP A 125 -20.93 -23.76 -1.37
CA ASP A 125 -19.67 -23.10 -1.73
C ASP A 125 -18.56 -23.28 -0.68
N PHE A 126 -18.60 -24.32 0.16
CA PHE A 126 -17.73 -24.50 1.34
C PHE A 126 -16.24 -24.22 1.08
N GLN A 127 -15.65 -24.83 0.03
CA GLN A 127 -14.24 -24.66 -0.29
C GLN A 127 -13.91 -23.22 -0.73
N LEU A 128 -14.76 -22.66 -1.61
CA LEU A 128 -14.62 -21.28 -2.10
C LEU A 128 -14.78 -20.28 -0.97
N ARG A 129 -15.69 -20.54 -0.01
CA ARG A 129 -15.91 -19.70 1.15
C ARG A 129 -14.68 -19.62 2.06
N ILE A 130 -14.04 -20.76 2.34
CA ILE A 130 -12.77 -20.80 3.09
C ILE A 130 -11.71 -20.01 2.34
N ARG A 131 -11.47 -20.36 1.07
CA ARG A 131 -10.46 -19.72 0.22
C ARG A 131 -10.64 -18.20 0.13
N ASN A 132 -11.84 -17.74 -0.23
CA ASN A 132 -12.11 -16.32 -0.46
C ASN A 132 -12.02 -15.50 0.83
N ALA A 133 -12.40 -16.07 1.99
CA ALA A 133 -12.25 -15.40 3.27
C ALA A 133 -10.78 -15.18 3.64
N ILE A 134 -9.92 -16.17 3.40
CA ILE A 134 -8.48 -16.09 3.63
C ILE A 134 -7.84 -15.06 2.70
N ILE A 135 -8.10 -15.19 1.39
CA ILE A 135 -7.55 -14.29 0.36
C ILE A 135 -7.90 -12.82 0.65
N LYS A 136 -9.16 -12.55 1.02
CA LYS A 136 -9.59 -11.19 1.36
C LYS A 136 -8.87 -10.62 2.60
N ARG A 137 -8.51 -11.46 3.56
CA ARG A 137 -7.74 -11.02 4.74
C ARG A 137 -6.28 -10.78 4.37
N GLN A 138 -5.67 -11.69 3.61
CA GLN A 138 -4.31 -11.53 3.09
C GLN A 138 -4.17 -10.24 2.27
N SER A 139 -5.10 -9.93 1.36
CA SER A 139 -5.04 -8.67 0.59
C SER A 139 -5.06 -7.42 1.47
N LEU A 140 -5.87 -7.43 2.53
CA LEU A 140 -5.90 -6.34 3.52
C LEU A 140 -4.59 -6.27 4.35
N ASP A 141 -3.98 -7.41 4.65
CA ASP A 141 -2.69 -7.47 5.36
C ASP A 141 -1.52 -6.96 4.50
N PHE A 142 -1.50 -7.31 3.21
CA PHE A 142 -0.53 -6.75 2.25
C PHE A 142 -0.62 -5.22 2.17
N ILE A 143 -1.83 -4.68 2.06
CA ILE A 143 -2.04 -3.23 2.03
C ILE A 143 -1.59 -2.59 3.36
N MET A 144 -1.97 -3.19 4.48
CA MET A 144 -1.65 -2.68 5.80
C MET A 144 -0.14 -2.62 6.03
N ALA A 145 0.58 -3.72 5.79
CA ALA A 145 2.04 -3.78 5.91
C ALA A 145 2.74 -2.92 4.86
N GLY A 146 2.22 -2.83 3.63
CA GLY A 146 2.79 -1.99 2.58
C GLY A 146 2.79 -0.50 2.92
N PHE A 147 1.75 0.01 3.57
CA PHE A 147 1.70 1.44 3.97
C PHE A 147 2.26 1.73 5.36
N ASN A 148 2.22 0.77 6.29
CA ASN A 148 2.58 1.00 7.70
C ASN A 148 3.85 0.30 8.15
N GLY A 149 4.39 -0.61 7.34
CA GLY A 149 5.61 -1.35 7.65
C GLY A 149 6.81 -0.43 7.83
N VAL A 150 7.45 -0.47 8.99
CA VAL A 150 8.62 0.34 9.35
C VAL A 150 9.89 -0.50 9.39
N LYS A 151 9.79 -1.74 9.87
CA LYS A 151 10.91 -2.65 10.00
C LYS A 151 10.43 -4.08 9.91
N ARG A 152 11.36 -4.99 9.70
CA ARG A 152 11.15 -6.43 9.89
C ARG A 152 11.74 -6.84 11.24
N ALA A 153 10.90 -7.36 12.14
CA ALA A 153 11.32 -7.98 13.38
C ALA A 153 11.48 -9.49 13.20
N GLU A 154 12.36 -10.12 13.98
CA GLU A 154 12.47 -11.60 14.02
C GLU A 154 11.17 -12.24 14.55
N THR A 155 10.45 -11.54 15.42
CA THR A 155 9.13 -11.94 15.93
C THR A 155 8.23 -10.71 16.01
N SER A 156 7.11 -10.73 15.29
CA SER A 156 6.16 -9.61 15.29
C SER A 156 5.30 -9.59 16.55
N ASP A 157 5.02 -8.40 17.09
CA ASP A 157 4.10 -8.19 18.20
C ASP A 157 2.91 -7.35 17.76
N ARG A 158 1.74 -7.99 17.63
CA ARG A 158 0.49 -7.34 17.21
C ARG A 158 -0.03 -6.32 18.23
N SER A 159 0.32 -6.46 19.50
CA SER A 159 -0.14 -5.56 20.56
C SER A 159 0.58 -4.22 20.49
N SER A 160 1.90 -4.26 20.28
CA SER A 160 2.73 -3.07 20.07
C SER A 160 2.60 -2.50 18.65
N ASN A 161 2.37 -3.37 17.65
CA ASN A 161 2.32 -3.03 16.23
C ASN A 161 0.99 -3.47 15.59
N PRO A 162 -0.15 -2.83 15.94
CA PRO A 162 -1.47 -3.22 15.46
C PRO A 162 -1.66 -3.07 13.94
N MET A 163 -0.83 -2.25 13.28
CA MET A 163 -0.86 -1.96 11.85
C MET A 163 0.28 -2.68 11.09
N LEU A 164 0.84 -3.77 11.65
CA LEU A 164 1.92 -4.55 11.01
C LEU A 164 3.24 -3.78 10.82
N GLN A 165 3.51 -2.80 11.69
CA GLN A 165 4.69 -1.94 11.55
C GLN A 165 6.02 -2.70 11.65
N ASP A 166 6.03 -3.90 12.23
CA ASP A 166 7.21 -4.73 12.46
C ASP A 166 7.27 -5.99 11.57
N VAL A 167 6.36 -6.13 10.59
CA VAL A 167 6.33 -7.27 9.68
C VAL A 167 7.29 -7.09 8.50
N ALA A 168 7.35 -5.91 7.91
CA ALA A 168 8.15 -5.61 6.74
C ALA A 168 8.48 -4.11 6.67
N VAL A 169 9.41 -3.73 5.79
CA VAL A 169 9.64 -2.32 5.42
C VAL A 169 8.71 -1.99 4.25
N GLY A 170 7.71 -1.14 4.49
CA GLY A 170 6.70 -0.76 3.49
C GLY A 170 7.14 0.41 2.62
N TRP A 171 6.33 0.74 1.60
CA TRP A 171 6.60 1.79 0.60
C TRP A 171 6.91 3.15 1.23
N LEU A 172 6.14 3.58 2.23
CA LEU A 172 6.35 4.88 2.87
C LEU A 172 7.68 4.93 3.63
N GLN A 173 8.03 3.84 4.32
CA GLN A 173 9.30 3.76 5.01
C GLN A 173 10.48 3.69 4.01
N LYS A 174 10.29 3.04 2.87
CA LYS A 174 11.29 3.05 1.79
C LYS A 174 11.57 4.45 1.25
N TYR A 175 10.54 5.29 1.05
CA TYR A 175 10.74 6.71 0.76
C TYR A 175 11.58 7.41 1.83
N ARG A 176 11.29 7.19 3.12
CA ARG A 176 12.06 7.78 4.23
C ARG A 176 13.53 7.33 4.25
N ASN A 177 13.79 6.06 3.93
CA ASN A 177 15.13 5.48 3.99
C ASN A 177 15.97 5.81 2.74
N GLU A 178 15.38 5.70 1.56
CA GLU A 178 16.10 5.69 0.28
C GLU A 178 15.99 7.02 -0.48
N ALA A 179 14.93 7.80 -0.24
CA ALA A 179 14.71 9.10 -0.87
C ALA A 179 14.19 10.17 0.11
N PRO A 180 14.90 10.43 1.23
CA PRO A 180 14.45 11.39 2.26
C PRO A 180 14.25 12.80 1.72
N ALA A 181 14.96 13.19 0.65
CA ALA A 181 14.76 14.48 -0.03
C ALA A 181 13.36 14.64 -0.65
N ARG A 182 12.63 13.53 -0.87
CA ARG A 182 11.26 13.48 -1.39
C ARG A 182 10.23 13.26 -0.28
N VAL A 183 10.65 13.39 0.98
CA VAL A 183 9.78 13.28 2.15
C VAL A 183 9.67 14.63 2.84
N MET A 184 8.47 15.21 2.80
CA MET A 184 8.12 16.45 3.49
C MET A 184 7.36 16.13 4.78
N SER A 185 8.01 16.30 5.92
CA SER A 185 7.41 16.09 7.25
C SER A 185 7.38 17.35 8.13
N LYS A 186 7.97 18.43 7.63
CA LYS A 186 8.12 19.73 8.30
C LYS A 186 8.30 20.82 7.25
N VAL A 187 8.07 22.08 7.63
CA VAL A 187 8.29 23.24 6.77
C VAL A 187 9.61 23.89 7.12
N THR A 188 10.40 24.24 6.12
CA THR A 188 11.68 24.95 6.27
C THR A 188 11.66 26.26 5.49
N ASP A 189 12.38 27.27 5.98
CA ASP A 189 12.64 28.49 5.23
C ASP A 189 13.65 28.27 4.09
N GLU A 190 13.89 29.30 3.28
CA GLU A 190 14.89 29.30 2.19
C GLU A 190 16.32 29.06 2.70
N GLU A 191 16.58 29.27 4.00
CA GLU A 191 17.86 29.04 4.67
C GLU A 191 17.93 27.65 5.33
N GLY A 192 16.92 26.80 5.15
CA GLY A 192 16.83 25.43 5.65
C GLY A 192 16.48 25.32 7.14
N ARG A 193 16.12 26.40 7.83
CA ARG A 193 15.68 26.37 9.23
C ARG A 193 14.23 25.90 9.31
N THR A 194 13.95 25.02 10.26
CA THR A 194 12.59 24.49 10.47
C THR A 194 11.69 25.58 11.05
N THR A 195 10.68 26.00 10.29
CA THR A 195 9.69 27.00 10.68
C THR A 195 8.46 26.35 11.30
N SER A 196 8.15 25.10 10.93
CA SER A 196 7.08 24.31 11.54
C SER A 196 7.46 22.82 11.59
N GLU A 197 7.39 22.21 12.78
CA GLU A 197 7.65 20.78 13.03
C GLU A 197 6.59 19.83 12.44
N VAL A 198 5.47 20.40 11.98
CA VAL A 198 4.35 19.70 11.33
C VAL A 198 3.90 20.51 10.12
N ILE A 199 3.23 19.88 9.14
CA ILE A 199 2.67 20.61 8.01
C ILE A 199 1.28 21.13 8.40
N ARG A 200 1.14 22.44 8.62
CA ARG A 200 -0.15 23.04 9.01
C ARG A 200 -0.90 23.51 7.77
N VAL A 201 -2.12 23.01 7.60
CA VAL A 201 -2.98 23.32 6.45
C VAL A 201 -4.26 24.00 6.92
N GLY A 202 -4.53 25.19 6.39
CA GLY A 202 -5.72 25.98 6.70
C GLY A 202 -5.39 27.42 7.10
N LYS A 203 -6.36 28.12 7.66
CA LYS A 203 -6.24 29.55 7.95
C LYS A 203 -5.08 29.81 8.93
N GLY A 204 -4.14 30.68 8.57
CA GLY A 204 -2.95 30.95 9.40
C GLY A 204 -1.95 29.79 9.49
N GLY A 205 -2.13 28.71 8.71
CA GLY A 205 -1.17 27.61 8.57
C GLY A 205 -0.09 27.89 7.54
N ASP A 206 0.79 26.91 7.33
CA ASP A 206 1.88 26.98 6.35
C ASP A 206 1.35 26.93 4.90
N TYR A 207 0.27 26.19 4.68
CA TYR A 207 -0.45 26.13 3.41
C TYR A 207 -1.90 26.53 3.60
N ALA A 208 -2.46 27.30 2.66
CA ALA A 208 -3.86 27.73 2.72
C ALA A 208 -4.86 26.57 2.53
N SER A 209 -4.48 25.53 1.79
CA SER A 209 -5.32 24.35 1.51
C SER A 209 -4.47 23.11 1.21
N LEU A 210 -5.11 21.93 1.25
CA LEU A 210 -4.48 20.68 0.81
C LEU A 210 -4.10 20.72 -0.68
N ASP A 211 -4.86 21.45 -1.49
CA ASP A 211 -4.55 21.63 -2.91
C ASP A 211 -3.23 22.40 -3.10
N ALA A 212 -3.00 23.47 -2.34
CA ALA A 212 -1.75 24.22 -2.39
C ALA A 212 -0.56 23.35 -1.96
N LEU A 213 -0.74 22.53 -0.93
CA LEU A 213 0.28 21.58 -0.46
C LEU A 213 0.63 20.53 -1.52
N VAL A 214 -0.37 19.93 -2.17
CA VAL A 214 -0.13 18.95 -3.23
C VAL A 214 0.59 19.60 -4.42
N MET A 215 0.15 20.77 -4.87
CA MET A 215 0.80 21.46 -5.99
C MET A 215 2.26 21.80 -5.69
N ASP A 216 2.54 22.29 -4.48
CA ASP A 216 3.91 22.59 -4.04
C ASP A 216 4.78 21.32 -3.98
N ALA A 217 4.27 20.27 -3.35
CA ALA A 217 4.97 18.98 -3.24
C ALA A 217 5.22 18.35 -4.63
N THR A 218 4.27 18.43 -5.56
CA THR A 218 4.48 17.96 -6.94
C THR A 218 5.55 18.78 -7.65
N ASN A 219 5.50 20.10 -7.58
CA ASN A 219 6.43 20.97 -8.32
C ASN A 219 7.87 20.91 -7.78
N ASN A 220 8.04 20.66 -6.47
CA ASN A 220 9.33 20.78 -5.81
C ASN A 220 9.95 19.44 -5.38
N LEU A 221 9.17 18.37 -5.20
CA LEU A 221 9.67 17.07 -4.71
C LEU A 221 9.62 15.95 -5.75
N ILE A 222 8.87 16.12 -6.85
CA ILE A 222 8.79 15.17 -7.96
C ILE A 222 9.64 15.70 -9.11
N GLU A 223 10.34 14.82 -9.84
CA GLU A 223 11.17 15.26 -10.96
C GLU A 223 10.33 15.89 -12.08
N PRO A 224 10.83 16.95 -12.76
CA PRO A 224 10.05 17.71 -13.75
C PRO A 224 9.37 16.88 -14.83
N TRP A 225 9.99 15.79 -15.30
CA TRP A 225 9.43 14.93 -16.34
C TRP A 225 8.29 14.02 -15.85
N TYR A 226 8.08 13.89 -14.53
CA TYR A 226 6.93 13.19 -13.97
C TYR A 226 5.82 14.15 -13.51
N GLN A 227 6.09 15.44 -13.36
CA GLN A 227 5.12 16.40 -12.78
C GLN A 227 3.83 16.53 -13.61
N GLU A 228 3.92 16.39 -14.93
CA GLU A 228 2.77 16.46 -15.85
C GLU A 228 2.24 15.08 -16.26
N ASP A 229 2.71 14.02 -15.60
CA ASP A 229 2.31 12.67 -15.96
C ASP A 229 0.82 12.43 -15.63
N PRO A 230 0.01 11.98 -16.61
CA PRO A 230 -1.44 11.85 -16.43
C PRO A 230 -1.82 10.78 -15.40
N ASP A 231 -0.92 9.86 -15.08
CA ASP A 231 -1.16 8.76 -14.15
C ASP A 231 -0.77 9.10 -12.70
N LEU A 232 -0.30 10.32 -12.42
CA LEU A 232 -0.08 10.79 -11.06
C LEU A 232 -1.39 10.87 -10.29
N VAL A 233 -1.38 10.31 -9.08
CA VAL A 233 -2.50 10.36 -8.14
C VAL A 233 -2.02 10.77 -6.75
N VAL A 234 -2.97 11.20 -5.91
CA VAL A 234 -2.74 11.49 -4.49
C VAL A 234 -3.42 10.41 -3.65
N ILE A 235 -2.65 9.54 -3.03
CA ILE A 235 -3.15 8.63 -2.00
C ILE A 235 -3.22 9.42 -0.69
N VAL A 236 -4.40 9.50 -0.08
CA VAL A 236 -4.64 10.42 1.04
C VAL A 236 -5.30 9.73 2.24
N GLY A 237 -4.85 10.13 3.43
CA GLY A 237 -5.42 9.69 4.71
C GLY A 237 -6.89 10.10 4.88
N ARG A 238 -7.66 9.26 5.60
CA ARG A 238 -9.10 9.48 5.82
C ARG A 238 -9.41 10.83 6.47
N GLN A 239 -8.57 11.28 7.40
CA GLN A 239 -8.81 12.50 8.18
C GLN A 239 -8.71 13.75 7.30
N LEU A 240 -7.70 13.80 6.42
CA LEU A 240 -7.47 14.95 5.53
C LEU A 240 -8.61 15.17 4.53
N LEU A 241 -9.20 14.10 4.00
CA LEU A 241 -10.37 14.23 3.13
C LEU A 241 -11.58 14.79 3.88
N ALA A 242 -11.84 14.31 5.09
CA ALA A 242 -13.03 14.69 5.83
C ALA A 242 -13.10 16.21 6.03
N ASP A 243 -11.98 16.84 6.40
CA ASP A 243 -11.91 18.28 6.69
C ASP A 243 -12.14 19.16 5.45
N LYS A 244 -11.75 18.72 4.24
CA LYS A 244 -12.04 19.42 2.98
C LYS A 244 -13.54 19.43 2.65
N TYR A 245 -14.30 18.40 3.03
CA TYR A 245 -15.70 18.21 2.60
C TYR A 245 -16.75 18.39 3.70
N PHE A 246 -16.38 18.37 4.99
CA PHE A 246 -17.30 18.62 6.10
C PHE A 246 -18.10 19.94 5.99
N PRO A 247 -17.51 21.07 5.52
CA PRO A 247 -18.27 22.31 5.30
C PRO A 247 -19.31 22.22 4.17
N ILE A 248 -19.13 21.29 3.21
CA ILE A 248 -20.05 21.08 2.08
C ILE A 248 -21.23 20.19 2.50
N VAL A 249 -20.95 19.13 3.29
CA VAL A 249 -21.97 18.18 3.77
C VAL A 249 -22.93 18.82 4.79
N ASN A 250 -22.50 19.85 5.52
CA ASN A 250 -23.32 20.56 6.51
C ASN A 250 -24.13 21.75 5.94
N LYS A 251 -24.13 21.98 4.62
CA LYS A 251 -25.07 22.92 4.00
C LYS A 251 -26.33 22.17 3.58
N GLU A 252 -27.49 22.56 4.10
CA GLU A 252 -28.77 22.17 3.50
C GLU A 252 -28.79 22.64 2.04
N GLN A 253 -28.92 21.71 1.10
CA GLN A 253 -28.93 21.99 -0.33
C GLN A 253 -30.17 21.37 -0.99
N ASP A 254 -30.72 22.07 -1.98
CA ASP A 254 -31.85 21.59 -2.78
C ASP A 254 -31.49 20.33 -3.59
N ASN A 255 -32.47 19.46 -3.83
CA ASN A 255 -32.30 18.12 -4.42
C ASN A 255 -31.57 18.07 -5.78
N SER A 256 -31.53 19.17 -6.55
CA SER A 256 -30.77 19.27 -7.80
C SER A 256 -29.27 19.52 -7.60
N GLU A 257 -28.89 20.21 -6.51
CA GLU A 257 -27.50 20.44 -6.10
C GLU A 257 -26.90 19.18 -5.45
N MET A 258 -27.74 18.32 -4.88
CA MET A 258 -27.32 17.04 -4.29
C MET A 258 -26.79 16.05 -5.34
N LEU A 259 -27.35 16.02 -6.55
CA LEU A 259 -26.85 15.23 -7.68
C LEU A 259 -25.52 15.78 -8.22
N ALA A 260 -25.35 17.11 -8.23
CA ALA A 260 -24.08 17.73 -8.56
C ALA A 260 -23.01 17.43 -7.48
N ALA A 261 -23.39 17.42 -6.21
CA ALA A 261 -22.53 17.04 -5.09
C ALA A 261 -22.10 15.55 -5.16
N ASP A 262 -22.99 14.63 -5.54
CA ASP A 262 -22.65 13.20 -5.71
C ASP A 262 -21.69 12.96 -6.90
N VAL A 263 -21.83 13.71 -8.00
CA VAL A 263 -20.86 13.70 -9.13
C VAL A 263 -19.52 14.33 -8.73
N ILE A 264 -19.52 15.38 -7.89
CA ILE A 264 -18.30 15.98 -7.33
C ILE A 264 -17.62 15.01 -6.34
N ILE A 265 -18.39 14.24 -5.57
CA ILE A 265 -17.90 13.17 -4.68
C ILE A 265 -17.30 12.00 -5.49
N SER A 266 -17.78 11.78 -6.72
CA SER A 266 -17.26 10.81 -7.68
C SER A 266 -15.96 11.26 -8.39
N GLN A 267 -15.57 12.54 -8.31
CA GLN A 267 -14.43 13.12 -9.03
C GLN A 267 -13.43 13.84 -8.11
N LYS A 268 -13.12 13.26 -6.95
CA LYS A 268 -12.27 13.91 -5.95
C LYS A 268 -10.85 14.12 -6.50
N ARG A 269 -10.48 15.38 -6.70
CA ARG A 269 -9.10 15.81 -6.99
C ARG A 269 -8.53 16.63 -5.82
N ILE A 270 -7.22 16.55 -5.62
CA ILE A 270 -6.47 17.43 -4.72
C ILE A 270 -5.27 17.94 -5.52
N GLY A 271 -5.11 19.26 -5.64
CA GLY A 271 -4.03 19.85 -6.42
C GLY A 271 -4.08 19.45 -7.90
N ASN A 272 -5.28 19.37 -8.48
CA ASN A 272 -5.57 18.89 -9.84
C ASN A 272 -5.28 17.39 -10.12
N LEU A 273 -4.77 16.65 -9.15
CA LEU A 273 -4.52 15.21 -9.26
C LEU A 273 -5.70 14.39 -8.70
N PRO A 274 -6.05 13.23 -9.31
CA PRO A 274 -7.05 12.31 -8.75
C PRO A 274 -6.68 11.87 -7.32
N ALA A 275 -7.63 11.93 -6.40
CA ALA A 275 -7.46 11.48 -5.02
C ALA A 275 -7.91 10.02 -4.88
N VAL A 276 -7.00 9.16 -4.44
CA VAL A 276 -7.25 7.73 -4.22
C VAL A 276 -7.29 7.47 -2.72
N ARG A 277 -8.28 6.69 -2.30
CA ARG A 277 -8.41 6.26 -0.91
C ARG A 277 -8.10 4.78 -0.80
N VAL A 278 -7.16 4.45 0.08
CA VAL A 278 -6.75 3.07 0.32
C VAL A 278 -6.95 2.73 1.81
N PRO A 279 -7.43 1.51 2.15
CA PRO A 279 -7.51 1.08 3.54
C PRO A 279 -6.15 1.18 4.24
N TYR A 280 -6.17 1.48 5.55
CA TYR A 280 -4.98 1.51 6.42
C TYR A 280 -3.90 2.55 6.07
N PHE A 281 -4.09 3.39 5.06
CA PHE A 281 -3.18 4.50 4.80
C PHE A 281 -3.14 5.47 6.01
N PRO A 282 -1.97 5.98 6.43
CA PRO A 282 -1.86 6.88 7.57
C PRO A 282 -2.79 8.08 7.49
N ALA A 283 -3.43 8.43 8.61
CA ALA A 283 -4.50 9.41 8.62
C ALA A 283 -4.04 10.84 8.30
N ASP A 284 -2.80 11.17 8.63
CA ASP A 284 -2.16 12.49 8.57
C ASP A 284 -1.06 12.57 7.50
N ALA A 285 -1.16 11.73 6.45
CA ALA A 285 -0.20 11.70 5.35
C ALA A 285 -0.89 11.77 3.99
N MET A 286 -0.08 12.07 2.97
CA MET A 286 -0.39 11.97 1.55
C MET A 286 0.81 11.39 0.81
N LEU A 287 0.58 10.47 -0.12
CA LEU A 287 1.60 9.98 -1.05
C LEU A 287 1.18 10.41 -2.47
N ILE A 288 2.02 11.20 -3.12
CA ILE A 288 1.81 11.63 -4.51
C ILE A 288 2.71 10.75 -5.36
N THR A 289 2.11 9.88 -6.19
CA THR A 289 2.86 8.93 -7.02
C THR A 289 1.92 8.31 -8.06
N LYS A 290 2.47 7.53 -8.99
CA LYS A 290 1.69 6.61 -9.82
C LYS A 290 1.39 5.33 -9.05
N LEU A 291 0.21 4.73 -9.25
CA LEU A 291 -0.10 3.45 -8.60
C LEU A 291 0.82 2.32 -9.09
N GLU A 292 1.18 2.33 -10.38
CA GLU A 292 2.17 1.41 -10.97
C GLU A 292 3.61 1.66 -10.49
N ASN A 293 3.86 2.75 -9.74
CA ASN A 293 5.16 2.94 -9.10
C ASN A 293 5.30 2.11 -7.81
N LEU A 294 4.19 1.56 -7.31
CA LEU A 294 4.16 0.67 -6.16
C LEU A 294 4.10 -0.77 -6.64
N SER A 295 4.93 -1.61 -6.04
CA SER A 295 5.02 -3.01 -6.38
C SER A 295 5.09 -3.89 -5.12
N ILE A 296 4.57 -5.10 -5.23
CA ILE A 296 4.80 -6.20 -4.28
C ILE A 296 5.54 -7.28 -5.05
N TYR A 297 6.78 -7.54 -4.67
CA TYR A 297 7.54 -8.65 -5.23
C TYR A 297 7.37 -9.85 -4.30
N TYR A 298 7.20 -11.04 -4.85
CA TYR A 298 7.07 -12.25 -4.06
C TYR A 298 7.82 -13.41 -4.70
N MET A 299 8.45 -14.25 -3.89
CA MET A 299 9.09 -15.46 -4.38
C MET A 299 8.07 -16.60 -4.45
N ASP A 300 7.67 -16.97 -5.65
CA ASP A 300 6.65 -18.00 -5.87
C ASP A 300 7.09 -19.40 -5.43
N ASP A 301 8.39 -19.69 -5.50
CA ASP A 301 9.03 -20.92 -5.02
C ASP A 301 9.27 -20.98 -3.50
N SER A 302 9.09 -19.85 -2.79
CA SER A 302 9.28 -19.74 -1.34
C SER A 302 8.03 -20.10 -0.54
N HIS A 303 6.88 -20.24 -1.21
CA HIS A 303 5.61 -20.47 -0.56
C HIS A 303 5.60 -21.86 0.11
N ARG A 304 5.48 -21.87 1.45
CA ARG A 304 5.38 -23.10 2.25
C ARG A 304 4.08 -23.09 3.02
N ARG A 305 3.46 -24.26 3.14
CA ARG A 305 2.17 -24.39 3.83
C ARG A 305 2.06 -25.68 4.63
N VAL A 306 1.25 -25.64 5.69
CA VAL A 306 0.78 -26.78 6.49
C VAL A 306 -0.67 -26.52 6.86
N ILE A 307 -1.53 -27.53 6.75
CA ILE A 307 -2.89 -27.49 7.29
C ILE A 307 -3.07 -28.67 8.23
N GLU A 308 -3.10 -28.41 9.52
CA GLU A 308 -3.21 -29.45 10.54
C GLU A 308 -4.45 -29.30 11.42
N GLU A 309 -4.98 -30.43 11.86
CA GLU A 309 -6.04 -30.45 12.86
C GLU A 309 -5.40 -30.44 14.25
N ASN A 310 -5.74 -29.44 15.07
CA ASN A 310 -5.31 -29.34 16.45
C ASN A 310 -6.50 -29.63 17.39
N PRO A 311 -6.78 -30.91 17.70
CA PRO A 311 -7.89 -31.27 18.58
C PRO A 311 -7.67 -30.80 20.03
N LYS A 312 -6.44 -30.49 20.43
CA LYS A 312 -6.17 -29.92 21.77
C LYS A 312 -6.81 -28.54 21.95
N LEU A 313 -7.09 -27.84 20.86
CA LEU A 313 -7.64 -26.48 20.84
C LEU A 313 -8.93 -26.36 19.99
N ASP A 314 -9.54 -27.49 19.62
CA ASP A 314 -10.78 -27.58 18.84
C ASP A 314 -10.77 -26.77 17.53
N ARG A 315 -9.68 -26.87 16.76
CA ARG A 315 -9.47 -26.06 15.56
C ARG A 315 -8.64 -26.73 14.47
N VAL A 316 -8.78 -26.22 13.25
CA VAL A 316 -7.83 -26.43 12.15
C VAL A 316 -6.88 -25.24 12.12
N GLU A 317 -5.59 -25.50 12.01
CA GLU A 317 -4.53 -24.50 11.91
C GLU A 317 -3.97 -24.51 10.50
N ASN A 318 -3.75 -23.32 9.96
CA ASN A 318 -3.05 -23.11 8.70
C ASN A 318 -1.78 -22.33 9.03
N TYR A 319 -0.65 -22.92 8.69
CA TYR A 319 0.64 -22.24 8.74
C TYR A 319 1.08 -21.99 7.30
N GLU A 320 1.38 -20.75 6.97
CA GLU A 320 1.76 -20.35 5.61
C GLU A 320 2.83 -19.30 5.66
N SER A 321 3.85 -19.43 4.83
CA SER A 321 4.93 -18.46 4.73
C SER A 321 5.32 -18.21 3.28
N MET A 322 5.63 -16.96 2.95
CA MET A 322 6.14 -16.56 1.64
C MET A 322 7.12 -15.41 1.79
N ASN A 323 8.16 -15.37 0.97
CA ASN A 323 9.11 -14.26 0.95
C ASN A 323 8.57 -13.15 0.06
N ILE A 324 8.49 -11.93 0.58
CA ILE A 324 7.85 -10.77 -0.05
C ILE A 324 8.71 -9.52 0.17
N ASP A 325 8.70 -8.60 -0.79
CA ASP A 325 9.19 -7.23 -0.65
C ASP A 325 8.14 -6.22 -1.15
N TYR A 326 8.12 -5.04 -0.52
CA TYR A 326 7.36 -3.88 -0.99
C TYR A 326 8.31 -2.95 -1.74
N VAL A 327 8.14 -2.80 -3.05
CA VAL A 327 9.08 -2.07 -3.90
C VAL A 327 8.47 -0.76 -4.38
N VAL A 328 9.26 0.32 -4.32
CA VAL A 328 9.00 1.56 -5.06
C VAL A 328 9.88 1.50 -6.30
N GLU A 329 9.29 1.51 -7.49
CA GLU A 329 10.02 1.31 -8.75
C GLU A 329 10.97 2.49 -9.02
N ASP A 330 10.44 3.71 -8.95
CA ASP A 330 11.19 4.95 -9.14
C ASP A 330 10.80 5.99 -8.09
N TYR A 331 11.75 6.31 -7.20
CA TYR A 331 11.55 7.37 -6.21
C TYR A 331 11.34 8.74 -6.86
N ALA A 332 11.87 8.99 -8.06
CA ALA A 332 11.67 10.24 -8.79
C ALA A 332 10.23 10.52 -9.19
N ALA A 333 9.42 9.46 -9.34
CA ALA A 333 8.02 9.53 -9.76
C ALA A 333 7.04 9.82 -8.61
N GLY A 334 7.53 10.14 -7.41
CA GLY A 334 6.63 10.47 -6.31
C GLY A 334 7.28 11.12 -5.09
N CYS A 335 6.46 11.56 -4.16
CA CYS A 335 6.87 12.14 -2.90
C CYS A 335 5.88 11.82 -1.78
N LEU A 336 6.39 11.76 -0.54
CA LEU A 336 5.60 11.52 0.66
C LEU A 336 5.51 12.82 1.46
N VAL A 337 4.28 13.20 1.81
CA VAL A 337 4.01 14.30 2.74
C VAL A 337 3.36 13.73 4.00
N GLU A 338 3.92 14.01 5.16
CA GLU A 338 3.48 13.43 6.44
C GLU A 338 3.42 14.46 7.57
N LYS A 339 2.81 14.07 8.70
CA LYS A 339 2.54 14.96 9.85
C LYS A 339 1.68 16.16 9.48
N ILE A 340 0.67 15.95 8.64
CA ILE A 340 -0.24 16.99 8.20
C ILE A 340 -1.31 17.24 9.26
N LYS A 341 -1.47 18.51 9.67
CA LYS A 341 -2.55 18.96 10.56
C LYS A 341 -3.41 19.98 9.85
N VAL A 342 -4.69 19.68 9.71
CA VAL A 342 -5.68 20.61 9.16
C VAL A 342 -6.36 21.37 10.29
N GLY A 343 -6.52 22.70 10.15
CA GLY A 343 -7.16 23.51 11.17
C GLY A 343 -7.10 25.03 10.94
N ASP A 344 -7.60 25.79 11.92
CA ASP A 344 -7.38 27.24 12.03
C ASP A 344 -6.22 27.48 13.01
N PHE A 345 -5.15 28.06 12.49
CA PHE A 345 -3.91 28.36 13.20
C PHE A 345 -3.71 29.87 13.39
N SER A 346 -4.74 30.68 13.14
CA SER A 346 -4.67 32.11 13.43
C SER A 346 -4.47 32.37 14.92
N THR A 347 -3.51 33.22 15.25
CA THR A 347 -3.30 33.67 16.63
C THR A 347 -4.55 34.44 17.07
N PRO A 348 -5.20 34.11 18.21
CA PRO A 348 -6.33 34.90 18.67
C PRO A 348 -5.87 36.34 18.86
N ALA A 349 -6.57 37.28 18.23
CA ALA A 349 -6.30 38.70 18.38
C ALA A 349 -6.31 39.01 19.88
N LYS A 350 -5.18 39.50 20.42
CA LYS A 350 -5.17 40.15 21.74
C LYS A 350 -6.31 41.16 21.71
N ALA A 351 -7.31 40.97 22.57
CA ALA A 351 -8.34 41.97 22.79
C ALA A 351 -7.61 43.28 23.07
N THR A 352 -7.71 44.22 22.12
CA THR A 352 -7.24 45.58 22.30
C THR A 352 -7.96 46.09 23.53
N ALA A 353 -7.23 46.23 24.64
CA ALA A 353 -7.75 46.96 25.79
C ALA A 353 -8.20 48.32 25.26
N GLU A 354 -9.48 48.62 25.42
CA GLU A 354 -10.02 49.95 25.17
C GLU A 354 -9.10 50.98 25.84
N PRO A 355 -8.71 52.07 25.15
CA PRO A 355 -7.99 53.14 25.81
C PRO A 355 -8.95 53.74 26.84
N GLY A 356 -8.63 53.52 28.11
CA GLY A 356 -9.33 54.17 29.21
C GLY A 356 -9.04 55.67 29.25
N ALA A 357 -10.10 56.41 29.58
CA ALA A 357 -10.22 57.83 29.92
C ALA A 357 -10.37 58.83 28.77
#